data_AF-A0A842NKH7-F1
#
_entry.id   AF-A0A842NKH7-F1
#
_cell.length_a   1.000
_cell.length_b   1.000
_cell.length_c   1.000
_cell.angle_alpha   90.00
_cell.angle_beta   90.00
_cell.angle_gamma   90.00
#
_symmetry.space_group_name_H-M   'P 1'
#
loop_
_entity.id
_entity.type
_entity.pdbx_description
1 polymer ?
#
loop_
_entity_poly.entity_id
_entity_poly.type
_entity_poly.pdbx_seq_one_letter_code
_entity_poly.pdbx_strand_id
1 'polypeptide(L)'
;MTVFKDRIVDNKLLDEVKCLIDQENNTALKRLIDQMRAADVADLIEHLSRDERLFIFHLLEPEGAGEVLVEIEPPVQERIVKDLDNQAISQ
;
A
#
# COMPACT_ATOMS: atom_id res chain seq x y z
N MET A 1 20.43 -13.81 -12.92
CA MET A 1 19.21 -13.83 -13.75
C MET A 1 18.03 -13.70 -12.81
N THR A 2 17.44 -12.52 -12.72
CA THR A 2 16.11 -12.36 -12.14
C THR A 2 15.42 -11.24 -12.88
N VAL A 3 14.71 -11.63 -13.93
CA VAL A 3 13.89 -10.75 -14.74
C VAL A 3 12.53 -10.72 -14.03
N PHE A 4 12.37 -9.81 -13.07
CA PHE A 4 11.03 -9.39 -12.64
C PHE A 4 10.75 -8.08 -13.34
N LYS A 5 10.46 -8.20 -14.64
CA LYS A 5 9.94 -7.13 -15.48
C LYS A 5 8.56 -7.61 -15.89
N ASP A 6 7.54 -6.81 -15.58
CA ASP A 6 6.09 -7.12 -15.56
C ASP A 6 5.63 -7.98 -14.38
N ARG A 7 5.30 -7.33 -13.24
CA ARG A 7 4.31 -7.88 -12.31
C ARG A 7 3.04 -7.06 -12.50
N ILE A 8 2.11 -7.63 -13.24
CA ILE A 8 0.73 -7.16 -13.27
C ILE A 8 0.17 -7.51 -11.89
N VAL A 9 -0.20 -6.53 -11.08
CA VAL A 9 -1.06 -6.79 -9.92
C VAL A 9 -2.26 -7.59 -10.44
N ASP A 10 -2.44 -8.83 -9.98
CA ASP A 10 -3.60 -9.64 -10.39
C ASP A 10 -4.86 -8.85 -9.99
N ASN A 11 -5.73 -8.51 -10.94
CA ASN A 11 -6.95 -7.77 -10.67
C ASN A 11 -7.77 -8.40 -9.54
N LYS A 12 -7.69 -9.72 -9.36
CA LYS A 12 -8.33 -10.42 -8.23
C LYS A 12 -7.76 -10.01 -6.87
N LEU A 13 -6.44 -9.85 -6.78
CA LEU A 13 -5.78 -9.40 -5.56
C LEU A 13 -6.17 -7.96 -5.24
N LEU A 14 -6.20 -7.10 -6.26
CA LEU A 14 -6.62 -5.71 -6.09
C LEU A 14 -8.09 -5.62 -5.62
N ASP A 15 -8.98 -6.40 -6.22
CA ASP A 15 -10.40 -6.46 -5.83
C ASP A 15 -10.57 -7.01 -4.41
N GLU A 16 -9.79 -8.03 -4.03
CA GLU A 16 -9.78 -8.57 -2.66
C GLU A 16 -9.33 -7.52 -1.65
N VAL A 17 -8.23 -6.82 -1.92
CA VAL A 17 -7.73 -5.73 -1.06
C VAL A 17 -8.77 -4.64 -0.90
N LYS A 18 -9.40 -4.18 -1.99
CA LYS A 18 -10.44 -3.16 -1.93
C LYS A 18 -11.65 -3.61 -1.14
N CYS A 19 -12.07 -4.86 -1.31
CA CYS A 19 -13.15 -5.46 -0.54
C CYS A 19 -12.81 -5.51 0.96
N LEU A 20 -11.58 -5.87 1.32
CA LEU A 20 -11.13 -5.91 2.71
C LEU A 20 -11.05 -4.50 3.33
N ILE A 21 -10.67 -3.48 2.56
CA ILE A 21 -10.68 -2.08 3.00
C ILE A 21 -12.11 -1.60 3.23
N ASP A 22 -13.03 -1.84 2.29
CA ASP A 22 -14.45 -1.44 2.39
C ASP A 22 -15.16 -2.12 3.59
N GLN A 23 -14.75 -3.34 3.91
CA GLN A 23 -15.25 -4.09 5.08
C GLN A 23 -14.56 -3.72 6.40
N GLU A 24 -13.59 -2.81 6.40
CA GLU A 24 -12.71 -2.50 7.53
C GLU A 24 -12.07 -3.74 8.17
N ASN A 25 -11.82 -4.78 7.38
CA ASN A 25 -11.31 -6.06 7.88
C ASN A 25 -9.78 -6.03 8.01
N ASN A 26 -9.30 -5.19 8.94
CA ASN A 26 -7.88 -4.93 9.20
C ASN A 26 -7.10 -6.20 9.52
N THR A 27 -7.74 -7.17 10.16
CA THR A 27 -7.07 -8.43 10.52
C THR A 27 -6.74 -9.27 9.29
N ALA A 28 -7.70 -9.43 8.38
CA ALA A 28 -7.47 -10.18 7.14
C ALA A 28 -6.51 -9.41 6.22
N LEU A 29 -6.69 -8.10 6.10
CA LEU A 29 -5.84 -7.25 5.27
C LEU A 29 -4.39 -7.25 5.75
N LYS A 30 -4.16 -7.11 7.07
CA LYS A 30 -2.80 -7.15 7.63
C LYS A 30 -2.14 -8.51 7.38
N ARG A 31 -2.86 -9.62 7.58
CA ARG A 31 -2.34 -10.96 7.32
C ARG A 31 -1.96 -11.16 5.85
N LEU A 32 -2.73 -10.59 4.93
CA LEU A 32 -2.44 -10.64 3.50
C LEU A 32 -1.14 -9.87 3.19
N ILE A 33 -1.03 -8.63 3.69
CA ILE A 33 0.10 -7.75 3.45
C ILE A 33 1.39 -8.24 4.12
N ASP A 34 1.31 -8.79 5.34
CA ASP A 34 2.47 -9.34 6.07
C ASP A 34 3.14 -10.52 5.33
N GLN A 35 2.46 -11.14 4.36
CA GLN A 35 2.99 -12.22 3.52
C GLN A 35 3.62 -11.72 2.21
N MET A 36 3.49 -10.43 1.91
CA MET A 36 3.99 -9.81 0.69
C MET A 36 5.36 -9.19 0.89
N ARG A 37 6.15 -9.08 -0.19
CA ARG A 37 7.40 -8.31 -0.16
C ARG A 37 7.07 -6.83 -0.27
N ALA A 38 7.94 -5.96 0.27
CA ALA A 38 7.74 -4.51 0.20
C ALA A 38 7.44 -4.00 -1.22
N ALA A 39 8.17 -4.50 -2.24
CA ALA A 39 7.94 -4.16 -3.64
C ALA A 39 6.56 -4.60 -4.18
N ASP A 40 6.01 -5.71 -3.69
CA ASP A 40 4.68 -6.18 -4.10
C ASP A 40 3.57 -5.33 -3.46
N VAL A 41 3.79 -4.86 -2.22
CA VAL A 41 2.88 -3.93 -1.55
C VAL A 41 2.95 -2.54 -2.18
N ALA A 42 4.14 -2.08 -2.57
CA ALA A 42 4.33 -0.84 -3.30
C ALA A 42 3.55 -0.84 -4.62
N ASP A 43 3.71 -1.90 -5.43
CA ASP A 43 2.97 -2.08 -6.68
C ASP A 43 1.44 -2.06 -6.44
N LEU A 44 0.94 -2.75 -5.41
CA LEU A 44 -0.47 -2.68 -5.02
C LEU A 44 -0.91 -1.24 -4.69
N ILE A 45 -0.15 -0.50 -3.89
CA ILE A 45 -0.45 0.88 -3.46
C ILE A 45 -0.56 1.83 -4.65
N GLU A 46 0.25 1.65 -5.69
CA GLU A 46 0.22 2.48 -6.90
C GLU A 46 -1.09 2.36 -7.68
N HIS A 47 -1.81 1.24 -7.51
CA HIS A 47 -3.11 0.97 -8.13
C HIS A 47 -4.31 1.35 -7.24
N LEU A 48 -4.07 1.82 -6.02
CA LEU A 48 -5.09 2.23 -5.06
C LEU A 48 -5.40 3.74 -5.16
N SER A 49 -6.63 4.09 -4.78
CA SER A 49 -7.03 5.47 -4.57
C SER A 49 -6.27 6.13 -3.42
N ARG A 50 -6.48 7.44 -3.23
CA ARG A 50 -5.84 8.22 -2.16
C ARG A 50 -6.20 7.73 -0.76
N ASP A 51 -7.45 7.37 -0.54
CA ASP A 51 -7.88 6.98 0.81
C ASP A 51 -7.47 5.54 1.12
N GLU A 52 -7.54 4.65 0.11
CA GLU A 52 -7.07 3.26 0.20
C GLU A 52 -5.55 3.18 0.45
N ARG A 53 -4.71 3.96 -0.24
CA ARG A 53 -3.25 3.95 0.02
C ARG A 53 -2.90 4.41 1.43
N LEU A 54 -3.60 5.44 1.93
CA LEU A 54 -3.37 5.94 3.29
C LEU A 54 -3.78 4.88 4.29
N PHE A 55 -4.91 4.21 4.07
CA PHE A 55 -5.34 3.10 4.91
C PHE A 55 -4.28 2.00 5.01
N ILE A 56 -3.72 1.57 3.88
CA ILE A 56 -2.63 0.58 3.84
C ILE A 56 -1.39 1.08 4.59
N PHE A 57 -1.01 2.35 4.40
CA PHE A 57 0.13 2.94 5.11
C PHE A 57 -0.05 2.93 6.63
N HIS A 58 -1.21 3.35 7.14
CA HIS A 58 -1.50 3.33 8.58
C HIS A 58 -1.52 1.90 9.13
N LEU A 59 -1.93 0.91 8.33
CA LEU A 59 -1.93 -0.50 8.73
C LEU A 59 -0.52 -1.09 8.86
N LEU A 60 0.45 -0.53 8.13
CA LEU A 60 1.87 -0.91 8.13
C LEU A 60 2.69 -0.21 9.22
N GLU A 61 2.15 0.81 9.89
CA GLU A 61 2.88 1.52 10.94
C GLU A 61 2.81 0.78 12.29
N PRO A 62 3.89 0.77 13.10
CA PRO A 62 5.19 1.42 12.85
C PRO A 62 6.21 0.54 12.09
N GLU A 63 6.00 -0.77 11.94
CA GLU A 63 6.95 -1.68 11.29
C GLU A 63 6.56 -2.03 9.83
N GLY A 64 7.29 -1.47 8.86
CA GLY A 64 7.22 -1.88 7.45
C GLY A 64 6.81 -0.77 6.48
N ALA A 65 6.14 0.28 6.96
CA ALA A 65 5.77 1.44 6.13
C ALA A 65 6.97 2.08 5.42
N GLY A 66 8.12 2.18 6.12
CA GLY A 66 9.35 2.72 5.54
C GLY A 66 9.96 1.87 4.42
N GLU A 67 9.94 0.54 4.57
CA GLU A 67 10.44 -0.38 3.54
C GLU A 67 9.57 -0.32 2.28
N VAL A 68 8.25 -0.28 2.45
CA VAL A 68 7.30 -0.13 1.36
C VAL A 68 7.46 1.23 0.68
N LEU A 69 7.61 2.31 1.45
CA LEU A 69 7.76 3.66 0.91
C LEU A 69 8.98 3.79 -0.02
N VAL A 70 10.09 3.11 0.27
CA VAL A 70 11.31 3.14 -0.57
C VAL A 70 11.12 2.46 -1.92
N GLU A 71 10.21 1.49 -2.01
CA GLU A 71 9.94 0.72 -3.23
C GLU A 71 8.89 1.39 -4.14
N ILE A 72 8.14 2.38 -3.64
CA ILE A 72 7.11 3.10 -4.41
C ILE A 72 7.75 4.09 -5.39
N GLU A 73 7.19 4.18 -6.59
CA GLU A 73 7.62 5.13 -7.62
C GLU A 73 7.53 6.59 -7.13
N PRO A 74 8.57 7.43 -7.41
CA PRO A 74 8.70 8.77 -6.80
C PRO A 74 7.46 9.67 -6.90
N PRO A 75 6.73 9.73 -8.04
CA PRO A 75 5.53 10.57 -8.14
C PRO A 75 4.40 10.15 -7.20
N VAL A 76 4.29 8.86 -6.86
CA VAL A 76 3.29 8.33 -5.93
C VAL A 76 3.78 8.50 -4.49
N GLN A 77 5.07 8.24 -4.25
CA GLN A 77 5.73 8.46 -2.97
C GLN A 77 5.55 9.90 -2.47
N GLU A 78 5.81 10.90 -3.31
CA GLU A 78 5.62 12.32 -2.98
C GLU A 78 4.18 12.66 -2.61
N ARG A 79 3.20 12.02 -3.26
CA ARG A 79 1.77 12.25 -2.96
C ARG A 79 1.42 11.68 -1.59
N ILE A 80 1.89 10.48 -1.28
CA ILE A 80 1.66 9.84 0.02
C ILE A 80 2.25 10.69 1.15
N VAL A 81 3.51 11.14 1.02
CA VAL A 81 4.15 12.00 2.03
C VAL A 81 3.34 13.28 2.25
N LYS A 82 2.93 13.97 1.17
CA LYS A 82 2.08 15.16 1.27
C LYS A 82 0.74 14.89 1.93
N ASP A 83 0.15 13.73 1.65
CA ASP A 83 -1.14 13.34 2.23
C ASP A 83 -1.02 13.03 3.73
N LEU A 84 0.05 12.36 4.16
CA LEU A 84 0.37 12.13 5.57
C LEU A 84 0.61 13.45 6.32
N ASP A 85 1.39 14.37 5.73
CA ASP A 85 1.62 15.69 6.31
C ASP A 85 0.30 16.47 6.49
N ASN A 86 -0.57 16.46 5.47
CA ASN A 86 -1.87 17.10 5.55
C ASN A 86 -2.77 16.50 6.64
N GLN A 87 -2.71 15.17 6.85
CA GLN A 87 -3.44 14.52 7.93
C GLN A 87 -2.89 14.91 9.31
N ALA A 88 -1.56 14.96 9.47
CA ALA A 88 -0.92 15.34 10.73
C ALA A 88 -1.24 16.79 11.14
N ILE A 89 -1.40 17.70 10.18
CA ILE A 89 -1.71 19.12 10.43
C ILE A 89 -3.22 19.34 10.72
N SER A 90 -4.09 18.45 10.24
CA SER A 90 -5.55 18.56 10.41
C SER A 90 -6.08 18.04 11.76
N GLN A 91 -5.21 17.53 12.63
CA GLN A 91 -5.56 16.95 13.94
C GLN A 91 -5.29 17.92 15.10
#